data_AF-A0A832Y3L5-F1
#
_entry.id   AF-A0A832Y3L5-F1
#
_cell.length_a   1.000
_cell.length_b   1.000
_cell.length_c   1.000
_cell.angle_alpha   90.00
_cell.angle_beta   90.00
_cell.angle_gamma   90.00
#
_symmetry.space_group_name_H-M   'P 1'
#
loop_
_entity.id
_entity.type
_entity.pdbx_description
1 polymer ?
#
loop_
_entity_poly.entity_id
_entity_poly.type
_entity_poly.pdbx_seq_one_letter_code
_entity_poly.pdbx_strand_id
1 'polypeptide(L)'
;MTDLPMTPEPPENPPMAGIVVIGRFQPLHFGHAILLRAAAEQRAAHAADSTLIIGIGSANRPSTLANPWTAEERESMVTAWLEAEGIENTHICSIPDIEDPPNWVRHAERYHGEAGCIFTTDFDTAELYTAAGWDVVLLPLEQRENYEGWRVRETARMLSTVHDEEAVRSVLGSLVPSSVLDLLINTDSLARLAYMGEGGEPVG
;
A
#
# COMPACT_ATOMS: atom_id res chain seq x y z
N MET A 1 -19.81 -0.68 -14.43
CA MET A 1 -18.41 -0.33 -14.70
C MET A 1 -18.26 1.11 -14.29
N THR A 2 -17.49 1.37 -13.24
CA THR A 2 -17.09 2.75 -12.98
C THR A 2 -16.06 3.11 -14.06
N ASP A 3 -16.24 4.26 -14.73
CA ASP A 3 -15.27 4.76 -15.72
C ASP A 3 -14.04 5.29 -14.97
N LEU A 4 -13.25 4.39 -14.37
CA LEU A 4 -11.99 4.76 -13.74
C LEU A 4 -10.96 5.09 -14.82
N PRO A 5 -10.18 6.17 -14.66
CA PRO A 5 -9.09 6.45 -15.56
C PRO A 5 -8.07 5.31 -15.50
N MET A 6 -7.56 4.85 -16.63
CA MET A 6 -6.51 3.82 -16.67
C MET A 6 -5.13 4.46 -16.56
N THR A 7 -4.90 5.15 -15.45
CA THR A 7 -3.66 5.86 -15.16
C THR A 7 -3.04 5.39 -13.84
N PRO A 8 -1.72 5.14 -13.79
CA PRO A 8 -0.77 5.28 -14.89
C PRO A 8 -0.86 4.15 -15.93
N GLU A 9 -0.32 4.41 -17.12
CA GLU A 9 -0.06 3.34 -18.09
C GLU A 9 1.06 2.43 -17.57
N PRO A 10 1.11 1.15 -18.01
CA PRO A 10 2.22 0.29 -17.66
C PRO A 10 3.56 0.84 -18.19
N PRO A 11 4.68 0.57 -17.49
CA PRO A 11 6.00 0.95 -17.96
C PRO A 11 6.32 0.25 -19.31
N GLU A 12 7.06 0.93 -20.19
CA GLU A 12 7.53 0.31 -21.45
C GLU A 12 8.37 -0.95 -21.21
N ASN A 13 9.15 -0.93 -20.13
CA ASN A 13 9.99 -2.04 -19.69
C ASN A 13 9.62 -2.40 -18.25
N PRO A 14 8.74 -3.39 -18.02
CA PRO A 14 8.44 -3.85 -16.67
C PRO A 14 9.69 -4.42 -15.99
N PRO A 15 9.75 -4.41 -14.65
CA PRO A 15 10.89 -4.94 -13.92
C PRO A 15 11.10 -6.43 -14.22
N MET A 16 12.35 -6.87 -14.10
CA MET A 16 12.72 -8.29 -14.16
C MET A 16 12.17 -9.07 -12.96
N ALA A 17 12.32 -10.40 -12.99
CA ALA A 17 11.81 -11.27 -11.93
C ALA A 17 12.28 -10.85 -10.53
N GLY A 18 11.34 -10.85 -9.57
CA GLY A 18 11.59 -10.38 -8.22
C GLY A 18 10.60 -10.89 -7.19
N ILE A 19 10.73 -10.38 -5.97
CA ILE A 19 9.76 -10.62 -4.89
C ILE A 19 8.76 -9.47 -4.90
N VAL A 20 7.48 -9.79 -5.06
CA VAL A 20 6.41 -8.81 -5.27
C VAL A 20 5.58 -8.69 -3.99
N VAL A 21 5.32 -7.46 -3.54
CA VAL A 21 4.35 -7.14 -2.50
C VAL A 21 3.39 -6.09 -3.07
N ILE A 22 2.09 -6.35 -3.01
CA ILE A 22 1.07 -5.42 -3.49
C ILE A 22 0.19 -4.97 -2.33
N GLY A 23 -0.05 -3.66 -2.25
CA GLY A 23 -0.88 -3.07 -1.23
C GLY A 23 -1.48 -1.76 -1.69
N ARG A 24 -2.59 -1.37 -1.06
CA ARG A 24 -3.15 -0.04 -1.27
C ARG A 24 -2.37 1.04 -0.53
N PHE A 25 -1.71 0.70 0.59
CA PHE A 25 -0.90 1.64 1.39
C PHE A 25 -1.63 2.94 1.73
N GLN A 26 -2.88 2.85 2.21
CA GLN A 26 -3.74 4.00 2.58
C GLN A 26 -3.91 4.12 4.12
N PRO A 27 -2.90 4.55 4.91
CA PRO A 27 -1.51 4.83 4.54
C PRO A 27 -0.63 3.56 4.63
N LEU A 28 0.68 3.67 4.42
CA LEU A 28 1.60 2.62 4.89
C LEU A 28 1.55 2.57 6.43
N HIS A 29 1.34 1.38 6.99
CA HIS A 29 1.16 1.15 8.44
C HIS A 29 1.92 -0.10 8.87
N PHE A 30 1.97 -0.43 10.17
CA PHE A 30 2.80 -1.53 10.66
C PHE A 30 2.47 -2.90 10.06
N GLY A 31 1.20 -3.20 9.80
CA GLY A 31 0.82 -4.41 9.05
C GLY A 31 1.51 -4.52 7.67
N HIS A 32 1.59 -3.43 6.91
CA HIS A 32 2.34 -3.40 5.65
C HIS A 32 3.85 -3.52 5.88
N ALA A 33 4.38 -2.83 6.90
CA ALA A 33 5.81 -2.86 7.22
C ALA A 33 6.29 -4.27 7.61
N ILE A 34 5.49 -5.05 8.34
CA ILE A 34 5.78 -6.44 8.69
C ILE A 34 5.87 -7.30 7.42
N LEU A 35 4.88 -7.20 6.53
CA LEU A 35 4.88 -7.93 5.27
C LEU A 35 6.09 -7.58 4.39
N LEU A 36 6.39 -6.28 4.25
CA LEU A 36 7.52 -5.79 3.46
C LEU A 36 8.87 -6.23 4.05
N ARG A 37 9.04 -6.19 5.38
CA ARG A 37 10.26 -6.70 6.04
C ARG A 37 10.43 -8.20 5.81
N ALA A 38 9.38 -8.99 5.99
CA ALA A 38 9.44 -10.43 5.74
C ALA A 38 9.83 -10.75 4.30
N ALA A 39 9.28 -10.03 3.32
CA ALA A 39 9.67 -10.15 1.92
C ALA A 39 11.14 -9.76 1.68
N ALA A 40 11.62 -8.67 2.30
CA ALA A 40 13.01 -8.23 2.20
C ALA A 40 14.00 -9.21 2.85
N GLU A 41 13.65 -9.81 4.00
CA GLU A 41 14.45 -10.83 4.68
C GLU A 41 14.55 -12.11 3.86
N GLN A 42 13.42 -12.58 3.30
CA GLN A 42 13.40 -13.74 2.41
C GLN A 42 14.24 -13.49 1.15
N ARG A 43 14.15 -12.28 0.58
CA ARG A 43 15.00 -11.84 -0.53
C ARG A 43 16.47 -11.93 -0.17
N ALA A 44 16.88 -11.34 0.96
CA ALA A 44 18.27 -11.35 1.40
C ALA A 44 18.81 -12.77 1.65
N ALA A 45 17.97 -13.66 2.17
CA ALA A 45 18.35 -15.04 2.50
C ALA A 45 18.47 -15.97 1.28
N HIS A 46 17.62 -15.78 0.27
CA HIS A 46 17.43 -16.77 -0.80
C HIS A 46 17.66 -16.23 -2.22
N ALA A 47 17.62 -14.91 -2.41
CA ALA A 47 17.71 -14.28 -3.73
C ALA A 47 18.27 -12.84 -3.60
N ALA A 48 19.45 -12.66 -3.01
CA ALA A 48 20.00 -11.36 -2.64
C ALA A 48 20.13 -10.38 -3.83
N ASP A 49 20.38 -10.90 -5.04
CA ASP A 49 20.48 -10.11 -6.27
C ASP A 49 19.11 -9.73 -6.87
N SER A 50 18.02 -10.35 -6.42
CA SER A 50 16.68 -10.04 -6.91
C SER A 50 16.17 -8.71 -6.35
N THR A 51 15.27 -8.07 -7.09
CA THR A 51 14.62 -6.81 -6.71
C THR A 51 13.39 -7.08 -5.84
N LEU A 52 13.19 -6.27 -4.80
CA LEU A 52 11.91 -6.21 -4.09
C LEU A 52 11.00 -5.23 -4.82
N ILE A 53 9.91 -5.73 -5.39
CA ILE A 53 8.95 -4.97 -6.18
C ILE A 53 7.72 -4.67 -5.32
N ILE A 54 7.39 -3.39 -5.18
CA ILE A 54 6.25 -2.92 -4.38
C ILE A 54 5.22 -2.32 -5.33
N GLY A 55 4.05 -2.97 -5.44
CA GLY A 55 2.93 -2.50 -6.24
C GLY A 55 1.94 -1.69 -5.41
N ILE A 56 1.78 -0.41 -5.72
CA ILE A 56 0.78 0.48 -5.16
C ILE A 56 -0.54 0.26 -5.93
N GLY A 57 -1.40 -0.60 -5.39
CA GLY A 57 -2.70 -0.91 -5.97
C GLY A 57 -3.71 0.24 -5.88
N SER A 58 -4.83 0.14 -6.60
CA SER A 58 -5.87 1.17 -6.65
C SER A 58 -5.33 2.55 -7.01
N ALA A 59 -4.35 2.62 -7.91
CA ALA A 59 -3.69 3.88 -8.30
C ALA A 59 -4.64 4.90 -8.95
N ASN A 60 -5.71 4.42 -9.58
CA ASN A 60 -6.71 5.22 -10.28
C ASN A 60 -7.97 5.53 -9.46
N ARG A 61 -8.03 5.15 -8.18
CA ARG A 61 -9.22 5.42 -7.37
C ARG A 61 -9.30 6.91 -7.02
N PRO A 62 -10.50 7.50 -7.05
CA PRO A 62 -10.69 8.89 -6.68
C PRO A 62 -10.42 9.09 -5.18
N SER A 63 -10.05 10.33 -4.83
CA SER A 63 -9.83 10.71 -3.43
C SER A 63 -11.14 10.59 -2.64
N THR A 64 -11.12 9.73 -1.62
CA THR A 64 -12.25 9.38 -0.75
C THR A 64 -11.72 9.04 0.64
N LEU A 65 -12.58 8.92 1.66
CA LEU A 65 -12.11 8.45 2.97
C LEU A 65 -11.52 7.03 2.92
N ALA A 66 -11.95 6.21 1.94
CA ALA A 66 -11.33 4.93 1.69
C ALA A 66 -9.95 5.05 1.02
N ASN A 67 -9.75 6.05 0.15
CA ASN A 67 -8.50 6.33 -0.60
C ASN A 67 -8.07 7.80 -0.43
N PRO A 68 -7.65 8.23 0.77
CA PRO A 68 -7.44 9.66 1.03
C PRO A 68 -6.13 10.20 0.44
N TRP A 69 -5.15 9.32 0.19
CA TRP A 69 -3.85 9.69 -0.39
C TRP A 69 -3.73 9.23 -1.85
N THR A 70 -3.08 10.03 -2.69
CA THR A 70 -2.84 9.72 -4.11
C THR A 70 -1.83 8.57 -4.26
N ALA A 71 -1.62 8.08 -5.48
CA ALA A 71 -0.56 7.08 -5.73
C ALA A 71 0.83 7.63 -5.37
N GLU A 72 1.12 8.87 -5.75
CA GLU A 72 2.41 9.54 -5.50
C GLU A 72 2.66 9.81 -4.02
N GLU A 73 1.61 10.21 -3.27
CA GLU A 73 1.73 10.40 -1.82
C GLU A 73 2.04 9.08 -1.11
N ARG A 74 1.43 7.98 -1.55
CA ARG A 74 1.68 6.65 -1.00
C ARG A 74 3.05 6.11 -1.38
N GLU A 75 3.50 6.37 -2.60
CA GLU A 75 4.87 6.08 -3.02
C GLU A 75 5.87 6.79 -2.12
N SER A 76 5.63 8.07 -1.81
CA SER A 76 6.48 8.82 -0.88
C SER A 76 6.51 8.20 0.52
N MET A 77 5.38 7.67 1.01
CA MET A 77 5.33 6.95 2.29
C MET A 77 6.15 5.64 2.25
N VAL A 78 6.00 4.86 1.17
CA VAL A 78 6.76 3.62 0.97
C VAL A 78 8.25 3.91 0.90
N THR A 79 8.65 4.90 0.10
CA THR A 79 10.05 5.33 -0.06
C THR A 79 10.65 5.79 1.27
N ALA A 80 9.98 6.69 2.00
CA ALA A 80 10.44 7.15 3.31
C ALA A 80 10.61 6.01 4.32
N TRP A 81 9.73 5.00 4.26
CA TRP A 81 9.87 3.81 5.07
C TRP A 81 11.06 2.94 4.65
N LEU A 82 11.21 2.64 3.36
CA LEU A 82 12.33 1.83 2.84
C LEU A 82 13.69 2.44 3.17
N GLU A 83 13.82 3.77 3.01
CA GLU A 83 15.04 4.51 3.34
C GLU A 83 15.37 4.42 4.84
N ALA A 84 14.37 4.59 5.71
CA ALA A 84 14.54 4.48 7.17
C ALA A 84 14.95 3.07 7.62
N GLU A 85 14.51 2.04 6.89
CA GLU A 85 14.85 0.65 7.15
C GLU A 85 16.17 0.20 6.48
N GLY A 86 16.76 1.04 5.62
CA GLY A 86 17.96 0.68 4.86
C GLY A 86 17.73 -0.44 3.84
N ILE A 87 16.51 -0.56 3.30
CA ILE A 87 16.15 -1.60 2.32
C ILE A 87 16.45 -1.08 0.91
N GLU A 88 17.49 -1.63 0.29
CA GLU A 88 17.95 -1.27 -1.06
C GLU A 88 17.52 -2.28 -2.14
N ASN A 89 17.79 -1.97 -3.41
CA ASN A 89 17.39 -2.75 -4.60
C ASN A 89 15.87 -3.01 -4.64
N THR A 90 15.12 -1.91 -4.60
CA THR A 90 13.66 -1.89 -4.62
C THR A 90 13.15 -1.26 -5.92
N HIS A 91 11.95 -1.65 -6.32
CA HIS A 91 11.22 -1.02 -7.42
C HIS A 91 9.78 -0.76 -6.99
N ILE A 92 9.31 0.47 -7.10
CA ILE A 92 7.93 0.83 -6.78
C ILE A 92 7.19 1.09 -8.08
N CYS A 93 6.00 0.51 -8.24
CA CYS A 93 5.12 0.76 -9.38
C CYS A 93 3.69 1.00 -8.90
N SER A 94 2.92 1.78 -9.67
CA SER A 94 1.52 2.08 -9.37
C SER A 94 0.60 1.32 -10.32
N ILE A 95 -0.38 0.60 -9.78
CA ILE A 95 -1.24 -0.34 -10.51
C ILE A 95 -2.70 0.16 -10.44
N PRO A 96 -3.29 0.61 -11.56
CA PRO A 96 -4.70 0.98 -11.59
C PRO A 96 -5.61 -0.26 -11.53
N ASP A 97 -6.78 -0.12 -10.90
CA ASP A 97 -7.79 -1.19 -10.86
C ASP A 97 -8.53 -1.29 -12.21
N ILE A 98 -8.89 -2.51 -12.62
CA ILE A 98 -9.67 -2.80 -13.84
C ILE A 98 -11.09 -3.30 -13.59
N GLU A 99 -11.51 -3.43 -12.32
CA GLU A 99 -12.81 -4.00 -11.92
C GLU A 99 -13.13 -5.39 -12.52
N ASP A 100 -12.10 -6.18 -12.83
CA ASP A 100 -12.20 -7.51 -13.46
C ASP A 100 -11.23 -8.49 -12.76
N PRO A 101 -11.63 -9.08 -11.61
CA PRO A 101 -10.75 -9.94 -10.81
C PRO A 101 -10.13 -11.11 -11.59
N PRO A 102 -10.84 -11.85 -12.47
CA PRO A 102 -10.24 -12.91 -13.28
C PRO A 102 -9.06 -12.48 -14.16
N ASN A 103 -9.03 -11.22 -14.60
CA ASN A 103 -7.95 -10.69 -15.45
C ASN A 103 -6.97 -9.80 -14.67
N TRP A 104 -7.15 -9.65 -13.35
CA TRP A 104 -6.38 -8.69 -12.56
C TRP A 104 -4.89 -9.04 -12.51
N VAL A 105 -4.50 -10.32 -12.36
CA VAL A 105 -3.07 -10.71 -12.32
C VAL A 105 -2.40 -10.40 -13.65
N ARG A 106 -3.01 -10.81 -14.77
CA ARG A 106 -2.52 -10.51 -16.13
C ARG A 106 -2.35 -9.01 -16.36
N HIS A 107 -3.22 -8.20 -15.79
CA HIS A 107 -3.11 -6.75 -15.84
C HIS A 107 -1.97 -6.23 -14.96
N ALA A 108 -1.88 -6.70 -13.71
CA ALA A 108 -0.85 -6.30 -12.74
C ALA A 108 0.57 -6.67 -13.21
N GLU A 109 0.74 -7.82 -13.89
CA GLU A 109 2.00 -8.29 -14.49
C GLU A 109 2.62 -7.28 -15.46
N ARG A 110 1.79 -6.48 -16.15
CA ARG A 110 2.26 -5.42 -17.04
C ARG A 110 3.02 -4.32 -16.29
N TYR A 111 2.80 -4.19 -14.99
CA TYR A 111 3.41 -3.18 -14.12
C TYR A 111 4.55 -3.76 -13.29
N HIS A 112 4.31 -4.88 -12.61
CA HIS A 112 5.27 -5.48 -11.68
C HIS A 112 6.10 -6.63 -12.29
N GLY A 113 5.92 -6.95 -13.58
CA GLY A 113 6.62 -8.05 -14.27
C GLY A 113 5.90 -9.40 -14.20
N GLU A 114 6.24 -10.31 -15.14
CA GLU A 114 5.56 -11.60 -15.37
C GLU A 114 6.18 -12.80 -14.63
N ALA A 115 7.28 -12.62 -13.91
CA ALA A 115 7.96 -13.71 -13.20
C ALA A 115 8.34 -13.28 -11.78
N GLY A 116 8.22 -14.18 -10.81
CA GLY A 116 8.60 -13.89 -9.43
C GLY A 116 7.80 -14.67 -8.41
N CYS A 117 7.87 -14.20 -7.17
CA CYS A 117 7.12 -14.73 -6.04
C CYS A 117 6.32 -13.59 -5.41
N ILE A 118 5.02 -13.79 -5.17
CA ILE A 118 4.23 -12.81 -4.44
C ILE A 118 4.19 -13.13 -2.95
N PHE A 119 4.35 -12.08 -2.15
CA PHE A 119 4.16 -12.09 -0.71
C PHE A 119 2.87 -11.33 -0.38
N THR A 120 1.96 -11.99 0.32
CA THR A 120 0.69 -11.38 0.71
C THR A 120 0.21 -11.91 2.06
N THR A 121 -0.66 -11.15 2.70
CA THR A 121 -1.47 -11.59 3.84
C THR A 121 -2.96 -11.69 3.48
N ASP A 122 -3.32 -11.29 2.26
CA ASP A 122 -4.67 -11.34 1.73
C ASP A 122 -4.91 -12.65 0.99
N PHE A 123 -5.96 -13.35 1.40
CA PHE A 123 -6.29 -14.68 0.87
C PHE A 123 -6.78 -14.61 -0.59
N ASP A 124 -7.60 -13.61 -0.92
CA ASP A 124 -8.15 -13.47 -2.28
C ASP A 124 -7.02 -13.17 -3.28
N THR A 125 -6.08 -12.29 -2.90
CA THR A 125 -4.85 -12.06 -3.67
C THR A 125 -4.05 -13.36 -3.84
N ALA A 126 -3.86 -14.15 -2.77
CA ALA A 126 -3.12 -15.41 -2.85
C ALA A 126 -3.78 -16.41 -3.81
N GLU A 127 -5.11 -16.53 -3.78
CA GLU A 127 -5.86 -17.41 -4.69
C GLU A 127 -5.70 -16.97 -6.16
N LEU A 128 -5.83 -15.67 -6.44
CA LEU A 128 -5.68 -15.14 -7.80
C LEU A 128 -4.29 -15.41 -8.38
N TYR A 129 -3.23 -15.17 -7.61
CA TYR A 129 -1.86 -15.43 -8.06
C TYR A 129 -1.54 -16.92 -8.18
N THR A 130 -2.04 -17.75 -7.26
CA THR A 130 -1.90 -19.21 -7.36
C THR A 130 -2.56 -19.73 -8.64
N ALA A 131 -3.77 -19.24 -8.95
CA ALA A 131 -4.49 -19.60 -10.17
C ALA A 131 -3.78 -19.13 -11.45
N ALA A 132 -3.01 -18.04 -11.37
CA ALA A 132 -2.16 -17.54 -12.46
C ALA A 132 -0.81 -18.28 -12.56
N GLY A 133 -0.49 -19.20 -11.66
CA GLY A 133 0.73 -20.02 -11.70
C GLY A 133 1.96 -19.38 -11.06
N TRP A 134 1.78 -18.35 -10.24
CA TRP A 134 2.87 -17.73 -9.48
C TRP A 134 3.25 -18.54 -8.24
N ASP A 135 4.50 -18.40 -7.81
CA ASP A 135 4.90 -18.78 -6.45
C ASP A 135 4.27 -17.80 -5.45
N VAL A 136 3.58 -18.34 -4.44
CA VAL A 136 2.84 -17.54 -3.46
C VAL A 136 3.32 -17.86 -2.05
N VAL A 137 3.73 -16.83 -1.32
CA VAL A 137 4.00 -16.87 0.11
C VAL A 137 2.88 -16.13 0.84
N LEU A 138 1.94 -16.89 1.39
CA LEU A 138 0.88 -16.38 2.25
C LEU A 138 1.35 -16.34 3.70
N LEU A 139 1.52 -15.14 4.24
CA LEU A 139 1.87 -14.95 5.64
C LEU A 139 0.61 -14.86 6.52
N PRO A 140 0.67 -15.34 7.78
CA PRO A 140 -0.43 -15.13 8.71
C PRO A 140 -0.61 -13.63 8.97
N LEU A 141 -1.87 -13.19 9.06
CA LEU A 141 -2.20 -11.82 9.46
C LEU A 141 -1.78 -11.59 10.91
N GLU A 142 -0.68 -10.87 11.12
CA GLU A 142 -0.27 -10.46 12.46
C GLU A 142 -1.12 -9.28 12.96
N GLN A 143 -1.65 -9.40 14.18
CA GLN A 143 -2.39 -8.34 14.87
C GLN A 143 -3.50 -7.70 14.02
N ARG A 144 -4.31 -8.52 13.34
CA ARG A 144 -5.44 -8.10 12.49
C ARG A 144 -6.35 -7.09 13.19
N GLU A 145 -6.54 -7.25 14.50
CA GLU A 145 -7.34 -6.31 15.26
C GLU A 145 -6.79 -4.89 15.11
N ASN A 146 -5.47 -4.66 15.13
CA ASN A 146 -4.85 -3.33 15.21
C ASN A 146 -4.34 -2.75 13.88
N TYR A 147 -3.91 -3.57 12.93
CA TYR A 147 -3.26 -3.09 11.70
C TYR A 147 -4.10 -3.26 10.43
N GLU A 148 -5.39 -2.94 10.53
CA GLU A 148 -6.27 -2.82 9.37
C GLU A 148 -6.33 -1.36 8.91
N GLY A 149 -6.08 -1.14 7.61
CA GLY A 149 -6.02 0.21 7.05
C GLY A 149 -7.24 1.08 7.34
N TRP A 150 -8.45 0.50 7.43
CA TRP A 150 -9.65 1.26 7.80
C TRP A 150 -9.59 1.79 9.24
N ARG A 151 -9.06 1.02 10.21
CA ARG A 151 -8.88 1.48 11.60
C ARG A 151 -7.84 2.57 11.70
N VAL A 152 -6.74 2.42 10.95
CA VAL A 152 -5.70 3.46 10.88
C VAL A 152 -6.26 4.75 10.34
N ARG A 153 -7.06 4.70 9.25
CA ARG A 153 -7.70 5.88 8.68
C ARG A 153 -8.74 6.52 9.61
N GLU A 154 -9.55 5.73 10.30
CA GLU A 154 -10.49 6.27 11.28
C GLU A 154 -9.76 6.97 12.44
N THR A 155 -8.70 6.36 12.98
CA THR A 155 -7.88 6.97 14.02
C THR A 155 -7.23 8.26 13.52
N ALA A 156 -6.68 8.26 12.31
CA ALA A 156 -6.10 9.43 11.67
C ALA A 156 -7.15 10.54 11.45
N ARG A 157 -8.37 10.16 11.06
CA ARG A 157 -9.51 11.09 10.89
C ARG A 157 -9.96 11.70 12.21
N MET A 158 -9.99 10.95 13.31
CA MET A 158 -10.29 11.50 14.64
C MET A 158 -9.25 12.55 15.07
N LEU A 159 -8.01 12.42 14.59
CA LEU A 159 -6.90 13.33 14.91
C LEU A 159 -6.68 14.42 13.87
N SER A 160 -7.43 14.44 12.75
CA SER A 160 -7.12 15.32 11.61
C SER A 160 -7.24 16.81 11.88
N THR A 161 -7.88 17.20 12.98
CA THR A 161 -7.99 18.62 13.41
C THR A 161 -7.21 18.89 14.70
N VAL A 162 -6.39 17.94 15.15
CA VAL A 162 -5.54 18.10 16.34
C VAL A 162 -4.22 18.72 15.88
N HIS A 163 -3.92 19.91 16.38
CA HIS A 163 -2.69 20.64 16.04
C HIS A 163 -1.50 20.32 16.96
N ASP A 164 -1.73 19.57 18.04
CA ASP A 164 -0.69 19.10 18.93
C ASP A 164 0.00 17.86 18.32
N GLU A 165 1.20 18.07 17.77
CA GLU A 165 1.99 17.01 17.14
C GLU A 165 2.37 15.90 18.12
N GLU A 166 2.65 16.20 19.38
CA GLU A 166 3.00 15.18 20.39
C GLU A 166 1.79 14.29 20.66
N ALA A 167 0.60 14.87 20.75
CA ALA A 167 -0.64 14.13 20.90
C ALA A 167 -0.90 13.22 19.69
N VAL A 168 -0.77 13.73 18.46
CA VAL A 168 -0.92 12.94 17.23
C VAL A 168 0.07 11.77 17.21
N ARG A 169 1.33 12.02 17.55
CA ARG A 169 2.39 11.01 17.60
C ARG A 169 2.14 9.95 18.66
N SER A 170 1.64 10.33 19.83
CA SER A 170 1.35 9.38 20.92
C SER A 170 0.31 8.33 20.53
N VAL A 171 -0.61 8.66 19.61
CA VAL A 171 -1.67 7.76 19.16
C VAL A 171 -1.26 7.03 17.88
N LEU A 172 -0.97 7.78 16.80
CA LEU A 172 -0.66 7.18 15.49
C LEU A 172 0.68 6.46 15.45
N GLY A 173 1.63 6.82 16.32
CA GLY A 173 2.94 6.16 16.39
C GLY A 173 2.88 4.69 16.80
N SER A 174 1.74 4.22 17.33
CA SER A 174 1.49 2.79 17.59
C SER A 174 0.94 2.02 16.37
N LEU A 175 0.56 2.73 15.30
CA LEU A 175 -0.10 2.16 14.11
C LEU A 175 0.73 2.35 12.83
N VAL A 176 1.49 3.44 12.75
CA VAL A 176 2.21 3.88 11.56
C VAL A 176 3.70 4.04 11.88
N PRO A 177 4.62 3.55 11.03
CA PRO A 177 6.05 3.78 11.21
C PRO A 177 6.40 5.26 11.34
N SER A 178 7.41 5.58 12.16
CA SER A 178 7.78 6.98 12.46
C SER A 178 8.11 7.79 11.21
N SER A 179 8.85 7.21 10.25
CA SER A 179 9.19 7.90 8.99
C SER A 179 7.97 8.28 8.14
N VAL A 180 6.95 7.41 8.14
CA VAL A 180 5.67 7.69 7.46
C VAL A 180 4.88 8.73 8.25
N LEU A 181 4.84 8.62 9.58
CA LEU A 181 4.13 9.58 10.43
C LEU A 181 4.74 10.99 10.34
N ASP A 182 6.07 11.08 10.30
CA ASP A 182 6.80 12.33 10.05
C ASP A 182 6.37 12.94 8.72
N LEU A 183 6.34 12.15 7.65
CA LEU A 183 5.88 12.61 6.34
C LEU A 183 4.43 13.11 6.39
N LEU A 184 3.54 12.35 7.03
CA LEU A 184 2.12 12.69 7.14
C LEU A 184 1.88 14.02 7.86
N ILE A 185 2.63 14.27 8.95
CA ILE A 185 2.57 15.51 9.74
C ILE A 185 3.20 16.66 8.96
N ASN A 186 4.41 16.48 8.43
CA ASN A 186 5.15 17.55 7.73
C ASN A 186 4.45 18.05 6.46
N THR A 187 3.64 17.21 5.83
CA THR A 187 2.86 17.55 4.63
C THR A 187 1.44 18.02 4.95
N ASP A 188 1.07 18.09 6.23
CA ASP A 188 -0.31 18.35 6.71
C ASP A 188 -1.36 17.46 6.02
N SER A 189 -0.95 16.25 5.62
CA SER A 189 -1.79 15.37 4.81
C SER A 189 -2.94 14.75 5.61
N LEU A 190 -2.88 14.80 6.95
CA LEU A 190 -3.96 14.34 7.83
C LEU A 190 -5.17 15.31 7.80
N ALA A 191 -4.94 16.62 7.66
CA ALA A 191 -5.99 17.63 7.77
C ALA A 191 -7.15 17.42 6.77
N ARG A 192 -6.85 16.90 5.58
CA ARG A 192 -7.86 16.62 4.55
C ARG A 192 -8.92 15.62 5.00
N LEU A 193 -8.57 14.70 5.91
CA LEU A 193 -9.49 13.65 6.38
C LEU A 193 -10.71 14.24 7.10
N ALA A 194 -10.59 15.42 7.71
CA ALA A 194 -11.69 16.11 8.37
C ALA A 194 -12.84 16.45 7.39
N TYR A 195 -12.50 16.68 6.12
CA TYR A 195 -13.42 17.11 5.07
C TYR A 195 -13.85 15.96 4.15
N MET A 196 -13.27 14.77 4.32
CA MET A 196 -13.62 13.55 3.60
C MET A 196 -14.75 12.82 4.32
N GLY A 197 -15.97 13.31 4.17
CA GLY A 197 -17.18 12.61 4.60
C GLY A 197 -17.75 11.72 3.50
N GLU A 198 -18.38 10.61 3.88
CA GLU A 198 -19.53 10.13 3.11
C GLU A 198 -20.60 11.22 3.22
N GLY A 199 -21.21 11.64 2.10
CA GLY A 199 -22.14 12.75 2.07
C GLY A 199 -23.10 12.72 3.27
N GLY A 200 -23.16 13.83 4.01
CA GLY A 200 -24.07 13.97 5.14
C GLY A 200 -25.52 13.70 4.73
N GLU A 201 -26.36 13.31 5.70
CA GLU A 201 -27.79 13.05 5.48
C GLU A 201 -28.43 14.14 4.60
N PRO A 202 -29.21 13.78 3.57
CA PRO A 202 -30.01 14.77 2.87
C PRO A 202 -31.01 15.33 3.88
N VAL A 203 -30.76 16.56 4.33
CA VAL A 203 -31.78 17.32 5.04
C VAL A 203 -32.91 17.59 4.05
N GLY A 204 -34.04 16.90 4.28
CA GLY A 204 -35.28 17.03 3.52
C GLY A 204 -35.99 18.36 3.71
#